data_AF-A0A537SP69-F1
#
_entry.id   AF-A0A537SP69-F1
#
_cell.length_a   1.000
_cell.length_b   1.000
_cell.length_c   1.000
_cell.angle_alpha   90.00
_cell.angle_beta   90.00
_cell.angle_gamma   90.00
#
_symmetry.space_group_name_H-M   'P 1'
#
loop_
_entity.id
_entity.type
_entity.pdbx_description
1 polymer ?
#
loop_
_entity_poly.entity_id
_entity_poly.type
_entity_poly.pdbx_seq_one_letter_code
_entity_poly.pdbx_strand_id
1 'polypeptide(L)'
;MSEATKRGPAATLDPKRLRLVRLLGPGLITGASDDDPSGIATYSQAGAQFGFAISWTMLFSYPLMVAIQQISARIGRITGKGIAGNLRQHYPNWLLQVIVALLFTANT
;
A
#
# COMPACT_ATOMS: atom_id res chain seq x y z
N MET A 1 48.39 -20.93 5.44
CA MET A 1 47.79 -19.63 5.84
C MET A 1 46.45 -19.52 5.10
N SER A 2 45.39 -20.12 5.62
CA SER A 2 44.04 -20.04 5.05
C SER A 2 43.12 -19.67 6.21
N GLU A 3 42.95 -18.36 6.40
CA GLU A 3 42.04 -17.80 7.39
C GLU A 3 40.63 -18.36 7.17
N ALA A 4 40.18 -19.15 8.12
CA ALA A 4 38.79 -19.51 8.28
C ALA A 4 38.00 -18.21 8.50
N THR A 5 37.29 -17.78 7.46
CA THR A 5 36.32 -16.69 7.50
C THR A 5 35.32 -16.96 8.63
N LYS A 6 35.53 -16.30 9.78
CA LYS A 6 34.56 -16.21 10.87
C LYS A 6 33.27 -15.63 10.30
N ARG A 7 32.31 -16.49 9.96
CA ARG A 7 30.91 -16.06 9.77
C ARG A 7 30.45 -15.53 11.12
N GLY A 8 30.29 -14.20 11.22
CA GLY A 8 29.73 -13.56 12.39
C GLY A 8 28.38 -14.18 12.75
N PRO A 9 27.98 -14.18 14.03
CA PRO A 9 26.75 -14.83 14.46
C PRO A 9 25.57 -14.24 13.69
N ALA A 10 24.93 -15.09 12.88
CA ALA A 10 23.66 -14.74 12.26
C ALA A 10 22.70 -14.37 13.40
N ALA A 11 22.28 -13.12 13.47
CA ALA A 11 21.31 -12.67 14.46
C ALA A 11 20.07 -13.57 14.35
N THR A 12 19.91 -14.49 15.29
CA THR A 12 18.76 -15.38 15.34
C THR A 12 17.57 -14.54 15.77
N LEU A 13 16.92 -13.91 14.79
CA LEU A 13 15.67 -13.19 15.02
C LEU A 13 14.67 -14.18 15.63
N ASP A 14 14.13 -13.81 16.79
CA ASP A 14 13.10 -14.58 17.48
C ASP A 14 11.99 -14.97 16.48
N PRO A 15 11.64 -16.26 16.33
CA PRO A 15 10.65 -16.72 15.35
C PRO A 15 9.30 -16.00 15.47
N LYS A 16 8.95 -15.49 16.66
CA LYS A 16 7.76 -14.64 16.85
C LYS A 16 7.89 -13.28 16.15
N ARG A 17 9.07 -12.64 16.21
CA ARG A 17 9.35 -11.37 15.52
C ARG A 17 9.33 -11.56 14.01
N LEU A 18 9.92 -12.64 13.50
CA LEU A 18 9.91 -12.94 12.07
C LEU A 18 8.49 -13.14 11.52
N ARG A 19 7.62 -13.81 12.30
CA ARG A 19 6.20 -13.96 11.97
C ARG A 19 5.45 -12.63 11.94
N LEU A 20 5.74 -11.73 12.89
CA LEU A 20 5.11 -10.40 12.93
C LEU A 20 5.49 -9.54 11.72
N VAL A 21 6.78 -9.49 11.37
CA VAL A 21 7.25 -8.73 10.20
C VAL A 21 6.65 -9.27 8.91
N ARG A 22 6.54 -10.60 8.76
CA ARG A 22 5.86 -11.22 7.62
C ARG A 22 4.38 -10.86 7.52
N LEU A 23 3.69 -10.75 8.66
CA LEU A 23 2.27 -10.39 8.70
C LEU A 23 2.03 -8.91 8.37
N LEU A 24 2.95 -8.03 8.80
CA LEU A 24 2.89 -6.59 8.55
C LEU A 24 3.32 -6.22 7.12
N GLY A 25 4.15 -7.04 6.46
CA GLY A 25 4.73 -6.75 5.16
C GLY A 25 3.74 -6.21 4.11
N PRO A 26 2.62 -6.91 3.82
CA PRO A 26 1.66 -6.45 2.81
C PRO A 26 1.02 -5.10 3.15
N GLY A 27 0.71 -4.86 4.43
CA GLY A 27 0.14 -3.60 4.91
C GLY A 27 1.13 -2.45 4.83
N LEU A 28 2.38 -2.69 5.22
CA LEU A 28 3.46 -1.70 5.11
C LEU A 28 3.76 -1.33 3.65
N ILE A 29 3.80 -2.31 2.75
CA ILE A 29 4.01 -2.06 1.31
C ILE A 29 2.84 -1.26 0.74
N THR A 30 1.61 -1.60 1.11
CA THR A 30 0.41 -0.88 0.65
C THR A 30 0.41 0.56 1.15
N GLY A 31 0.69 0.79 2.44
CA GLY A 31 0.79 2.15 2.99
C GLY A 31 1.92 2.96 2.35
N ALA A 32 3.10 2.38 2.17
CA ALA A 32 4.20 3.05 1.49
C ALA A 32 3.91 3.35 0.00
N SER A 33 2.96 2.63 -0.61
CA SER A 33 2.51 2.90 -1.98
C SER A 33 1.44 4.00 -2.05
N ASP A 34 0.73 4.26 -0.95
CA ASP A 34 -0.29 5.31 -0.82
C ASP A 34 0.35 6.71 -0.71
N ASP A 35 1.52 6.79 -0.08
CA ASP A 35 2.35 8.01 0.05
C ASP A 35 3.37 8.13 -1.09
N ASP A 36 2.88 8.18 -2.33
CA ASP A 36 3.71 8.33 -3.53
C ASP A 36 4.19 9.80 -3.73
N PRO A 37 5.19 10.06 -4.61
CA PRO A 37 5.72 11.41 -4.81
C PRO A 37 4.66 12.44 -5.24
N SER A 38 3.65 12.02 -5.99
CA SER A 38 2.56 12.89 -6.45
C SER A 38 1.66 13.32 -5.28
N GLY A 39 1.32 12.38 -4.38
CA GLY A 39 0.60 12.64 -3.15
C GLY A 39 1.37 13.56 -2.20
N ILE A 40 2.66 13.28 -1.98
CA ILE A 40 3.52 14.10 -1.12
C ILE A 40 3.59 15.55 -1.64
N ALA A 41 3.72 15.75 -2.96
CA ALA A 41 3.71 17.10 -3.55
C ALA A 41 2.37 17.81 -3.32
N THR A 42 1.26 17.11 -3.51
CA THR A 42 -0.10 17.65 -3.33
C THR A 42 -0.36 18.07 -1.88
N TYR A 43 -0.05 17.20 -0.92
CA TYR A 43 -0.24 17.50 0.50
C TYR A 43 0.73 18.60 0.97
N SER A 44 1.95 18.67 0.40
CA SER A 44 2.89 19.76 0.69
C SER A 44 2.38 21.11 0.18
N GLN A 45 1.83 21.15 -1.04
CA GLN A 45 1.23 22.36 -1.59
C GLN A 45 0.01 22.79 -0.76
N ALA A 46 -0.87 21.84 -0.42
CA ALA A 46 -2.03 22.10 0.42
C ALA A 46 -1.61 22.61 1.82
N GLY A 47 -0.57 22.02 2.40
CA GLY A 47 0.00 22.48 3.68
C GLY A 47 0.58 23.89 3.60
N ALA A 48 1.28 24.23 2.50
CA ALA A 48 1.81 25.57 2.29
C ALA A 48 0.71 26.63 2.10
N GLN A 49 -0.42 26.26 1.47
CA GLN A 49 -1.54 27.16 1.19
C GLN A 49 -2.50 27.33 2.38
N PHE A 50 -2.83 26.23 3.06
CA PHE A 50 -3.88 26.20 4.08
C PHE A 50 -3.36 26.00 5.52
N GLY A 51 -2.07 25.71 5.70
CA GLY A 51 -1.51 25.37 7.01
C GLY A 51 -2.29 24.22 7.67
N PHE A 52 -2.62 24.39 8.95
CA PHE A 52 -3.43 23.42 9.70
C PHE A 52 -4.96 23.59 9.54
N ALA A 53 -5.42 24.52 8.71
CA ALA A 53 -6.85 24.82 8.57
C ALA A 53 -7.66 23.62 8.06
N ILE A 54 -7.03 22.71 7.31
CA ILE A 54 -7.66 21.50 6.76
C ILE A 54 -7.43 20.26 7.63
N SER A 55 -6.70 20.33 8.74
CA SER A 55 -6.38 19.13 9.54
C SER A 55 -7.62 18.43 10.12
N TRP A 56 -8.73 19.14 10.30
CA TRP A 56 -9.99 18.55 10.76
C TRP A 56 -10.56 17.51 9.79
N THR A 57 -10.22 17.57 8.49
CA THR A 57 -10.68 16.59 7.51
C THR A 57 -10.12 15.20 7.79
N MET A 58 -8.95 15.10 8.43
CA MET A 58 -8.34 13.82 8.82
C MET A 58 -9.26 12.98 9.69
N LEU A 59 -10.11 13.60 10.52
CA LEU A 59 -11.09 12.88 11.35
C LEU A 59 -12.04 12.02 10.53
N PHE A 60 -12.33 12.43 9.29
CA PHE A 60 -13.22 11.72 8.38
C PHE A 60 -12.45 10.92 7.32
N SER A 61 -11.38 11.50 6.77
CA SER A 61 -10.59 10.86 5.71
C SER A 61 -9.83 9.63 6.20
N TYR A 62 -9.27 9.66 7.42
CA TYR A 62 -8.52 8.53 7.98
C TYR A 62 -9.38 7.26 8.17
N PRO A 63 -10.54 7.30 8.85
CA PRO A 63 -11.37 6.09 8.98
C PRO A 63 -11.90 5.61 7.63
N LEU A 64 -12.17 6.51 6.68
CA LEU A 64 -12.57 6.13 5.33
C LEU A 64 -11.45 5.38 4.59
N MET A 65 -10.21 5.91 4.65
CA MET A 65 -9.03 5.25 4.10
C MET A 65 -8.84 3.86 4.69
N VAL A 66 -8.91 3.73 6.02
CA VAL A 66 -8.79 2.43 6.70
C VAL A 66 -9.88 1.46 6.23
N ALA A 67 -11.13 1.92 6.09
CA ALA A 67 -12.22 1.08 5.60
C ALA A 67 -11.95 0.57 4.17
N ILE A 68 -11.50 1.45 3.27
CA ILE A 68 -11.18 1.08 1.88
C ILE A 68 -10.02 0.08 1.84
N GLN A 69 -8.96 0.30 2.62
CA GLN A 69 -7.82 -0.62 2.70
C GLN A 69 -8.24 -1.98 3.28
N GLN A 70 -9.09 -2.02 4.32
CA GLN A 70 -9.61 -3.26 4.89
C GLN A 70 -10.48 -4.04 3.91
N ILE A 71 -11.37 -3.36 3.17
CA ILE A 71 -12.19 -3.99 2.14
C ILE A 71 -11.31 -4.57 1.03
N SER A 72 -10.34 -3.80 0.54
CA SER A 72 -9.40 -4.23 -0.51
C SER A 72 -8.57 -5.44 -0.07
N ALA A 73 -8.03 -5.40 1.16
CA ALA A 73 -7.30 -6.51 1.75
C ALA A 73 -8.19 -7.75 1.95
N ARG A 74 -9.47 -7.56 2.33
CA ARG A 74 -10.43 -8.65 2.49
C ARG A 74 -10.78 -9.30 1.16
N ILE A 75 -11.02 -8.51 0.11
CA ILE A 75 -11.26 -9.04 -1.24
C ILE A 75 -10.04 -9.83 -1.71
N GLY A 76 -8.83 -9.27 -1.59
CA GLY A 76 -7.59 -9.94 -1.98
C GLY A 76 -7.38 -11.26 -1.25
N ARG A 77 -7.61 -11.27 0.07
CA ARG A 77 -7.48 -12.47 0.92
C ARG A 77 -8.52 -13.55 0.63
N ILE A 78 -9.77 -13.19 0.35
CA ILE A 78 -10.85 -14.17 0.10
C ILE A 78 -10.77 -14.75 -1.31
N THR A 79 -10.51 -13.90 -2.30
CA THR A 79 -10.54 -14.29 -3.73
C THR A 79 -9.19 -14.81 -4.23
N GLY A 80 -8.11 -14.60 -3.47
CA GLY A 80 -6.74 -14.89 -3.89
C GLY A 80 -6.24 -14.00 -5.02
N LYS A 81 -6.97 -12.94 -5.38
CA LYS A 81 -6.68 -12.04 -6.51
C LYS A 81 -6.90 -10.58 -6.12
N GLY A 82 -6.10 -9.68 -6.69
CA GLY A 82 -6.32 -8.24 -6.54
C GLY A 82 -7.62 -7.76 -7.20
N ILE A 83 -7.96 -6.48 -7.00
CA ILE A 83 -9.18 -5.85 -7.53
C ILE A 83 -9.26 -6.01 -9.06
N ALA A 84 -8.18 -5.73 -9.79
CA ALA A 84 -8.14 -5.90 -11.25
C ALA A 84 -8.33 -7.37 -11.69
N GLY A 85 -7.80 -8.32 -10.91
CA GLY A 85 -7.97 -9.75 -11.16
C GLY A 85 -9.42 -10.20 -10.98
N ASN A 86 -10.12 -9.68 -9.98
CA ASN A 86 -11.55 -9.91 -9.78
C ASN A 86 -12.40 -9.24 -10.85
N LEU A 87 -12.04 -8.01 -11.24
CA LEU A 87 -12.74 -7.26 -12.28
C LEU A 87 -12.71 -8.02 -13.61
N ARG A 88 -11.53 -8.53 -14.02
CA ARG A 88 -11.37 -9.35 -15.23
C ARG A 88 -12.24 -10.61 -15.25
N GLN A 89 -12.53 -11.19 -14.09
CA GLN A 89 -13.32 -12.42 -14.00
C GLN A 89 -14.83 -12.19 -14.06
N HIS A 90 -15.31 -11.06 -13.53
CA HIS A 90 -16.74 -10.80 -13.39
C HIS A 90 -17.28 -9.77 -14.40
N TYR A 91 -16.40 -9.02 -15.07
CA TYR A 91 -16.76 -7.95 -15.97
C TYR A 91 -16.13 -8.12 -17.36
N PRO A 92 -16.76 -7.55 -18.41
CA PRO A 92 -16.24 -7.61 -19.77
C PRO A 92 -14.91 -6.86 -19.90
N ASN A 93 -14.02 -7.36 -20.77
CA ASN A 93 -12.65 -6.85 -20.94
C ASN A 93 -12.56 -5.36 -21.29
N TRP A 94 -13.56 -4.80 -21.98
CA TRP A 94 -13.57 -3.37 -22.32
C TRP A 94 -13.61 -2.48 -21.07
N LEU A 95 -14.35 -2.89 -20.03
CA LEU A 95 -14.45 -2.12 -18.79
C LEU A 95 -13.12 -2.13 -18.03
N LEU A 96 -12.44 -3.28 -18.01
CA LEU A 96 -11.09 -3.39 -17.45
C LEU A 96 -10.12 -2.46 -18.19
N GLN A 97 -10.14 -2.45 -19.52
CA GLN A 97 -9.28 -1.58 -20.32
C GLN A 97 -9.56 -0.10 -20.07
N VAL A 98 -10.83 0.31 -19.96
CA VAL A 98 -11.21 1.68 -19.60
C VAL A 98 -10.66 2.07 -18.23
N ILE A 99 -10.83 1.21 -17.22
CA ILE A 99 -10.33 1.48 -15.86
C ILE A 99 -8.80 1.56 -15.83
N VAL A 100 -8.11 0.67 -16.55
CA VAL A 100 -6.64 0.71 -16.65
C VAL A 100 -6.16 1.96 -17.39
N ALA A 101 -6.84 2.36 -18.47
CA ALA A 101 -6.52 3.57 -19.22
C ALA A 101 -6.73 4.84 -18.37
N LEU A 102 -7.84 4.90 -17.62
CA LEU A 102 -8.11 5.98 -16.67
C LEU A 102 -7.04 6.05 -15.59
N LEU A 103 -6.64 4.90 -15.04
CA LEU A 103 -5.61 4.85 -14.02
C LEU A 103 -4.26 5.31 -14.56
N PHE A 104 -3.89 4.91 -15.77
CA PHE A 104 -2.66 5.39 -16.41
C PHE A 104 -2.70 6.91 -16.65
N THR A 105 -3.84 7.43 -17.14
CA THR A 105 -4.04 8.85 -17.41
C THR A 105 -4.03 9.69 -16.13
N ALA A 106 -4.56 9.17 -15.02
CA ALA A 106 -4.59 9.87 -13.74
C ALA A 106 -3.24 9.90 -13.02
N ASN A 107 -2.33 8.95 -13.33
CA ASN A 107 -1.01 8.83 -12.71
C ASN A 107 0.13 9.34 -13.60
N THR A 108 -0.18 9.93 -14.76
CA THR A 108 0.79 10.60 -15.65
C THR A 108 0.65 12.10 -15.49
#